data_AF-A0A8S0SH99-F1
#
_entry.id   AF-A0A8S0SH99-F1
#
_cell.length_a   1.000
_cell.length_b   1.000
_cell.length_c   1.000
_cell.angle_alpha   90.00
_cell.angle_beta   90.00
_cell.angle_gamma   90.00
#
_symmetry.space_group_name_H-M   'P 1'
#
loop_
_entity.id
_entity.type
_entity.pdbx_description
1 polymer ?
#
loop_
_entity_poly.entity_id
_entity_poly.type
_entity_poly.pdbx_seq_one_letter_code
_entity_poly.pdbx_strand_id
1 'polypeptide(L)'
;MKATMIAAQTIESGTNDVVVAGGMESMSNAPKYLPRGRTGSRLGHDTIIDGMLKDGLWDVYNDIGMGVCAEICADRYNITREEQDTYAIQSFERGIAAKTSGAFTWEIVPVEVSSGRGKPTIIVDKDEGLGKFDASRLKKLRPSFKENGGSVTAGNASSISDGAAALVLVSGAMAHKLGLKVVAKIRGYADAAQAPEWFTTAPALSIPKAISNSGLEASNIDYYEINEAFSVVALANQRLLNIDPAKLNAHGGAVSLGHPLGCSGARILVTLLGVLRQKKGKFGVAAVCNGGGGASSVVIELMPVSWVARSML
;
A
#
# COMPACT_ATOMS: atom_id res chain seq x y z
N MET A 1 -6.00 -4.40 2.56
CA MET A 1 -7.06 -4.17 1.55
C MET A 1 -8.06 -5.31 1.52
N LYS A 2 -7.64 -6.56 1.26
CA LYS A 2 -8.56 -7.71 1.24
C LYS A 2 -9.38 -7.89 2.54
N ALA A 3 -8.78 -7.66 3.70
CA ALA A 3 -9.50 -7.65 4.99
C ALA A 3 -10.68 -6.66 5.01
N THR A 4 -10.50 -5.45 4.45
CA THR A 4 -11.56 -4.44 4.30
C THR A 4 -12.67 -4.92 3.38
N MET A 5 -12.33 -5.60 2.28
CA MET A 5 -13.32 -6.18 1.36
C MET A 5 -14.13 -7.28 2.04
N ILE A 6 -13.47 -8.18 2.78
CA ILE A 6 -14.15 -9.23 3.54
C ILE A 6 -15.09 -8.61 4.59
N ALA A 7 -14.63 -7.60 5.33
CA ALA A 7 -15.47 -6.90 6.30
C ALA A 7 -16.72 -6.28 5.64
N ALA A 8 -16.56 -5.62 4.48
CA ALA A 8 -17.67 -5.11 3.69
C ALA A 8 -18.65 -6.23 3.29
N GLN A 9 -18.14 -7.36 2.80
CA GLN A 9 -18.96 -8.53 2.44
C GLN A 9 -19.74 -9.10 3.63
N THR A 10 -19.15 -9.16 4.82
CA THR A 10 -19.85 -9.63 6.02
C THR A 10 -20.98 -8.67 6.45
N ILE A 11 -20.84 -7.38 6.16
CA ILE A 11 -21.89 -6.38 6.39
C ILE A 11 -22.98 -6.45 5.32
N GLU A 12 -22.58 -6.53 4.05
CA GLU A 12 -23.50 -6.63 2.91
C GLU A 12 -24.37 -7.90 2.98
N SER A 13 -23.83 -9.01 3.49
CA SER A 13 -24.58 -10.25 3.73
C SER A 13 -25.48 -10.22 4.96
N GLY A 14 -25.44 -9.15 5.76
CA GLY A 14 -26.21 -9.02 7.01
C GLY A 14 -25.66 -9.85 8.17
N THR A 15 -24.45 -10.39 8.06
CA THR A 15 -23.82 -11.18 9.14
C THR A 15 -23.33 -10.29 10.28
N ASN A 16 -22.78 -9.11 9.96
CA ASN A 16 -22.25 -8.15 10.92
C ASN A 16 -22.78 -6.74 10.65
N ASP A 17 -22.92 -5.94 11.70
CA ASP A 17 -23.26 -4.51 11.56
C ASP A 17 -22.06 -3.58 11.72
N VAL A 18 -21.04 -3.99 12.47
CA VAL A 18 -19.83 -3.20 12.76
C VAL A 18 -18.64 -4.13 12.72
N VAL A 19 -17.60 -3.77 11.96
CA VAL A 19 -16.39 -4.58 11.80
C VAL A 19 -15.16 -3.66 11.77
N VAL A 20 -14.14 -4.01 12.54
CA VAL A 20 -12.80 -3.41 12.40
C VAL A 20 -12.01 -4.23 11.39
N ALA A 21 -11.46 -3.56 10.38
CA ALA A 21 -10.67 -4.21 9.34
C ALA A 21 -9.40 -3.42 9.05
N GLY A 22 -8.30 -4.11 8.78
CA GLY A 22 -7.02 -3.45 8.61
C GLY A 22 -5.91 -4.44 8.31
N GLY A 23 -4.71 -4.07 8.75
CA GLY A 23 -3.56 -4.93 8.73
C GLY A 23 -2.42 -4.33 9.54
N MET A 24 -1.48 -5.18 9.93
CA MET A 24 -0.28 -4.82 10.68
C MET A 24 0.87 -5.67 10.19
N GLU A 25 2.08 -5.12 10.25
CA GLU A 25 3.30 -5.87 9.95
C GLU A 25 4.43 -5.35 10.84
N SER A 26 5.28 -6.27 11.33
CA SER A 26 6.56 -5.93 11.92
C SER A 26 7.66 -6.73 11.22
N MET A 27 8.14 -6.18 10.10
CA MET A 27 9.17 -6.80 9.29
C MET A 27 10.52 -6.82 10.02
N SER A 28 10.80 -5.82 10.86
CA SER A 28 12.02 -5.77 11.69
C SER A 28 12.13 -6.96 12.66
N ASN A 29 10.99 -7.52 13.08
CA ASN A 29 10.93 -8.65 14.00
C ASN A 29 10.68 -9.99 13.30
N ALA A 30 10.76 -10.05 11.96
CA ALA A 30 10.61 -11.29 11.24
C ALA A 30 11.70 -12.30 11.65
N PRO A 31 11.33 -13.52 12.07
CA PRO A 31 12.30 -14.51 12.54
C PRO A 31 13.10 -15.13 11.39
N LYS A 32 14.18 -15.81 11.76
CA LYS A 32 14.86 -16.77 10.88
C LYS A 32 14.34 -18.18 11.13
N TYR A 33 14.31 -19.01 10.09
CA TYR A 33 13.85 -20.40 10.18
C TYR A 33 15.01 -21.39 10.08
N LEU A 34 14.93 -22.47 10.87
CA LEU A 34 15.77 -23.65 10.72
C LEU A 34 14.89 -24.84 10.30
N PRO A 35 14.77 -25.15 9.00
CA PRO A 35 13.78 -26.10 8.49
C PRO A 35 13.88 -27.50 9.10
N ARG A 36 15.12 -27.96 9.34
CA ARG A 36 15.40 -29.29 9.91
C ARG A 36 15.53 -29.28 11.44
N GLY A 37 15.16 -28.19 12.11
CA GLY A 37 15.29 -28.07 13.56
C GLY A 37 14.56 -29.15 14.36
N ARG A 38 13.47 -29.72 13.82
CA ARG A 38 12.72 -30.80 14.49
C ARG A 38 13.38 -32.18 14.36
N THR A 39 13.78 -32.57 13.16
CA THR A 39 14.31 -33.91 12.87
C THR A 39 15.83 -34.01 13.00
N GLY A 40 16.51 -32.86 13.08
CA GLY A 40 17.96 -32.74 13.03
C GLY A 40 18.52 -32.94 11.61
N SER A 41 19.78 -32.58 11.46
CA SER A 41 20.58 -32.79 10.24
C SER A 41 21.71 -33.74 10.55
N ARG A 42 21.73 -34.92 9.89
CA ARG A 42 22.64 -36.02 10.23
C ARG A 42 24.12 -35.71 9.92
N LEU A 43 24.41 -35.21 8.72
CA LEU A 43 25.74 -34.82 8.25
C LEU A 43 25.57 -33.83 7.08
N GLY A 44 26.37 -32.77 7.05
CA GLY A 44 26.29 -31.70 6.03
C GLY A 44 25.92 -30.34 6.63
N HIS A 45 26.04 -29.28 5.83
CA HIS A 45 25.69 -27.93 6.27
C HIS A 45 24.17 -27.74 6.37
N ASP A 46 23.76 -26.91 7.33
CA ASP A 46 22.40 -26.40 7.44
C ASP A 46 22.28 -24.99 6.89
N THR A 47 21.05 -24.61 6.54
CA THR A 47 20.69 -23.28 6.06
C THR A 47 19.73 -22.63 7.03
N ILE A 48 20.06 -21.41 7.45
CA ILE A 48 19.15 -20.53 8.18
C ILE A 48 18.42 -19.67 7.16
N ILE A 49 17.10 -19.79 7.10
CA ILE A 49 16.26 -19.10 6.12
C ILE A 49 15.80 -17.76 6.71
N ASP A 50 15.90 -16.68 5.93
CA ASP A 50 15.25 -15.41 6.25
C ASP A 50 13.75 -15.51 6.04
N GLY A 51 12.95 -15.35 7.11
CA GLY A 51 11.51 -15.51 7.03
C GLY A 51 10.80 -14.39 6.27
N MET A 52 11.27 -13.15 6.39
CA MET A 52 10.74 -12.02 5.62
C MET A 52 10.97 -12.24 4.13
N LEU A 53 12.17 -12.68 3.75
CA LEU A 53 12.45 -13.01 2.36
C LEU A 53 11.55 -14.16 1.89
N LYS A 54 11.56 -15.28 2.62
CA LYS A 54 10.88 -16.52 2.24
C LYS A 54 9.37 -16.37 2.11
N ASP A 55 8.73 -15.70 3.06
CA ASP A 55 7.26 -15.66 3.17
C ASP A 55 6.67 -14.36 2.61
N GLY A 56 7.46 -13.29 2.47
CA GLY A 56 6.97 -11.97 2.06
C GLY A 56 7.52 -11.47 0.73
N LEU A 57 8.78 -11.77 0.38
CA LEU A 57 9.49 -11.08 -0.72
C LEU A 57 10.03 -12.03 -1.80
N TRP A 58 9.58 -13.28 -1.82
CA TRP A 58 10.03 -14.32 -2.75
C TRP A 58 8.88 -14.87 -3.58
N ASP A 59 9.08 -14.96 -4.89
CA ASP A 59 8.15 -15.62 -5.78
C ASP A 59 8.42 -17.12 -5.77
N VAL A 60 7.46 -17.87 -5.24
CA VAL A 60 7.64 -19.32 -5.01
C VAL A 60 7.63 -20.13 -6.30
N TYR A 61 7.11 -19.56 -7.38
CA TYR A 61 6.90 -20.28 -8.64
C TYR A 61 8.14 -20.19 -9.55
N ASN A 62 8.79 -19.03 -9.58
CA ASN A 62 9.97 -18.79 -10.41
C ASN A 62 11.28 -18.78 -9.61
N ASP A 63 11.21 -18.91 -8.28
CA ASP A 63 12.37 -18.89 -7.37
C ASP A 63 13.22 -17.61 -7.49
N ILE A 64 12.55 -16.45 -7.49
CA ILE A 64 13.18 -15.14 -7.61
C ILE A 64 12.61 -14.14 -6.59
N GLY A 65 13.40 -13.14 -6.20
CA GLY A 65 12.92 -12.06 -5.35
C GLY A 65 11.96 -11.10 -6.09
N MET A 66 11.04 -10.47 -5.36
CA MET A 66 10.07 -9.50 -5.93
C MET A 66 10.72 -8.37 -6.73
N GLY A 67 11.95 -7.97 -6.38
CA GLY A 67 12.70 -6.97 -7.14
C GLY A 67 13.13 -7.42 -8.54
N VAL A 68 13.32 -8.72 -8.76
CA VAL A 68 13.57 -9.28 -10.10
C VAL A 68 12.31 -9.16 -10.97
N CYS A 69 11.13 -9.42 -10.40
CA CYS A 69 9.86 -9.18 -11.10
C CYS A 69 9.65 -7.69 -11.44
N ALA A 70 10.11 -6.77 -10.57
CA ALA A 70 10.10 -5.34 -10.86
C ALA A 70 11.02 -4.99 -12.04
N GLU A 71 12.19 -5.61 -12.13
CA GLU A 71 13.09 -5.45 -13.28
C GLU A 71 12.49 -6.03 -14.57
N ILE A 72 11.82 -7.19 -14.51
CA ILE A 72 11.07 -7.77 -15.64
C ILE A 72 9.98 -6.81 -16.13
N CYS A 73 9.30 -6.14 -15.19
CA CYS A 73 8.32 -5.10 -15.51
C CYS A 73 8.98 -3.89 -16.19
N ALA A 74 10.12 -3.43 -15.69
CA ALA A 74 10.85 -2.31 -16.28
C ALA A 74 11.24 -2.60 -17.74
N ASP A 75 11.79 -3.78 -18.00
CA ASP A 75 12.19 -4.22 -19.34
C ASP A 75 10.98 -4.27 -20.29
N ARG A 76 9.88 -4.93 -19.88
CA ARG A 76 8.70 -5.09 -20.75
C ARG A 76 8.05 -3.78 -21.16
N TYR A 77 7.99 -2.82 -20.24
CA TYR A 77 7.34 -1.53 -20.47
C TYR A 77 8.33 -0.42 -20.83
N ASN A 78 9.61 -0.75 -21.06
CA ASN A 78 10.69 0.17 -21.36
C ASN A 78 10.72 1.36 -20.38
N ILE A 79 10.59 1.10 -19.09
CA ILE A 79 10.63 2.12 -18.04
C ILE A 79 12.09 2.25 -17.59
N THR A 80 12.71 3.40 -17.88
CA THR A 80 14.15 3.56 -17.64
C THR A 80 14.47 3.75 -16.15
N ARG A 81 15.75 3.61 -15.81
CA ARG A 81 16.27 3.93 -14.46
C ARG A 81 15.95 5.38 -14.07
N GLU A 82 16.15 6.31 -15.00
CA GLU A 82 15.94 7.76 -14.79
C GLU A 82 14.47 8.08 -14.53
N GLU A 83 13.56 7.39 -15.21
CA GLU A 83 12.12 7.52 -14.96
C GLU A 83 11.74 7.04 -13.56
N GLN A 84 12.27 5.88 -13.14
CA GLN A 84 12.02 5.32 -11.80
C GLN A 84 12.57 6.21 -10.69
N ASP A 85 13.77 6.75 -10.87
CA ASP A 85 14.40 7.66 -9.92
C ASP A 85 13.66 9.00 -9.85
N THR A 86 13.22 9.53 -10.99
CA THR A 86 12.42 10.77 -11.05
C THR A 86 11.09 10.58 -10.34
N TYR A 87 10.42 9.46 -10.56
CA TYR A 87 9.18 9.12 -9.85
C TYR A 87 9.43 8.97 -8.33
N ALA A 88 10.50 8.29 -7.92
CA ALA A 88 10.85 8.13 -6.51
C ALA A 88 11.07 9.50 -5.83
N ILE A 89 11.86 10.38 -6.46
CA ILE A 89 12.09 11.75 -5.98
C ILE A 89 10.75 12.49 -5.82
N GLN A 90 9.87 12.41 -6.82
CA GLN A 90 8.55 13.03 -6.74
C GLN A 90 7.70 12.45 -5.60
N SER A 91 7.72 11.14 -5.37
CA SER A 91 7.03 10.49 -4.25
C SER A 91 7.53 10.99 -2.89
N PHE A 92 8.85 11.19 -2.75
CA PHE A 92 9.44 11.80 -1.54
C PHE A 92 9.07 13.27 -1.39
N GLU A 93 9.14 14.07 -2.44
CA GLU A 93 8.76 15.49 -2.41
C GLU A 93 7.29 15.67 -2.01
N ARG A 94 6.38 14.85 -2.56
CA ARG A 94 4.97 14.84 -2.18
C ARG A 94 4.76 14.42 -0.72
N GLY A 95 5.46 13.39 -0.26
CA GLY A 95 5.43 12.96 1.14
C GLY A 95 5.93 14.03 2.11
N ILE A 96 7.04 14.70 1.78
CA ILE A 96 7.60 15.81 2.57
C ILE A 96 6.65 17.00 2.59
N ALA A 97 6.03 17.34 1.44
CA ALA A 97 5.05 18.41 1.36
C ALA A 97 3.81 18.09 2.23
N ALA A 98 3.28 16.88 2.13
CA ALA A 98 2.15 16.41 2.93
C ALA A 98 2.46 16.43 4.44
N LYS A 99 3.66 15.96 4.84
CA LYS A 99 4.12 16.06 6.23
C LYS A 99 4.20 17.52 6.70
N THR A 100 4.83 18.39 5.91
CA THR A 100 5.02 19.81 6.25
C THR A 100 3.69 20.56 6.37
N SER A 101 2.70 20.24 5.53
CA SER A 101 1.37 20.86 5.60
C SER A 101 0.47 20.26 6.69
N GLY A 102 0.95 19.28 7.46
CA GLY A 102 0.16 18.58 8.46
C GLY A 102 -0.89 17.62 7.86
N ALA A 103 -0.71 17.20 6.60
CA ALA A 103 -1.71 16.40 5.90
C ALA A 103 -1.96 15.03 6.55
N PHE A 104 -0.96 14.46 7.22
CA PHE A 104 -1.05 13.16 7.89
C PHE A 104 -1.63 13.22 9.32
N THR A 105 -1.87 14.42 9.85
CA THR A 105 -2.33 14.60 11.25
C THR A 105 -3.68 13.94 11.54
N TRP A 106 -4.50 13.72 10.52
CA TRP A 106 -5.80 13.07 10.69
C TRP A 106 -5.72 11.53 10.70
N GLU A 107 -4.62 10.95 10.19
CA GLU A 107 -4.46 9.51 9.98
C GLU A 107 -3.43 8.84 10.90
N ILE A 108 -2.44 9.59 11.41
CA ILE A 108 -1.42 9.03 12.31
C ILE A 108 -1.89 9.12 13.77
N VAL A 109 -1.87 7.98 14.45
CA VAL A 109 -1.99 7.88 15.91
C VAL A 109 -0.58 7.73 16.50
N PRO A 110 -0.12 8.63 17.39
CA PRO A 110 1.19 8.51 18.02
C PRO A 110 1.35 7.22 18.81
N VAL A 111 2.52 6.58 18.71
CA VAL A 111 2.88 5.37 19.46
C VAL A 111 3.90 5.72 20.53
N GLU A 112 3.59 5.36 21.78
CA GLU A 112 4.49 5.48 22.91
C GLU A 112 5.38 4.23 23.04
N VAL A 113 6.69 4.43 22.92
CA VAL A 113 7.69 3.35 22.99
C VAL A 113 8.49 3.47 24.28
N SER A 114 8.45 2.41 25.09
CA SER A 114 9.22 2.33 26.33
C SER A 114 10.71 2.28 26.05
N SER A 115 11.46 3.22 26.61
CA SER A 115 12.93 3.26 26.54
C SER A 115 13.62 2.38 27.59
N GLY A 116 12.84 1.63 28.39
CA GLY A 116 13.32 0.84 29.52
C GLY A 116 13.29 1.60 30.87
N ARG A 117 13.63 0.89 31.95
CA ARG A 117 13.48 1.39 33.33
C ARG A 117 14.25 2.70 33.56
N GLY A 118 13.53 3.74 33.98
CA GLY A 118 14.08 5.04 34.36
C GLY A 118 14.40 5.99 33.19
N LYS A 119 14.09 5.61 31.95
CA LYS A 119 14.26 6.49 30.78
C LYS A 119 12.90 7.06 30.32
N PRO A 120 12.86 8.28 29.77
CA PRO A 120 11.63 8.84 29.23
C PRO A 120 11.14 8.03 28.02
N THR A 121 9.82 7.88 27.92
CA THR A 121 9.14 7.27 26.77
C THR A 121 9.43 8.07 25.50
N ILE A 122 9.65 7.38 24.39
CA ILE A 122 9.79 7.99 23.06
C ILE A 122 8.42 7.99 22.41
N ILE A 123 8.00 9.13 21.85
CA ILE A 123 6.78 9.23 21.06
C ILE A 123 7.17 9.14 19.58
N VAL A 124 6.59 8.17 18.88
CA VAL A 124 6.72 8.00 17.43
C VAL A 124 5.41 8.44 16.77
N ASP A 125 5.44 9.60 16.10
CA ASP A 125 4.25 10.26 15.55
C ASP A 125 4.40 10.65 14.07
N LYS A 126 5.48 10.22 13.40
CA LYS A 126 5.84 10.61 12.04
C LYS A 126 6.46 9.44 11.29
N ASP A 127 6.18 9.34 10.00
CA ASP A 127 6.89 8.41 9.11
C ASP A 127 8.38 8.76 9.04
N GLU A 128 9.21 7.76 9.28
CA GLU A 128 10.66 7.93 9.42
C GLU A 128 11.38 8.16 8.08
N GLY A 129 10.87 7.55 7.00
CA GLY A 129 11.53 7.53 5.69
C GLY A 129 11.76 8.92 5.11
N LEU A 130 10.78 9.81 5.29
CA LEU A 130 10.80 11.17 4.75
C LEU A 130 11.97 12.03 5.28
N GLY A 131 12.39 11.79 6.54
CA GLY A 131 13.49 12.56 7.15
C GLY A 131 14.88 12.20 6.63
N LYS A 132 15.00 11.09 5.90
CA LYS A 132 16.29 10.55 5.41
C LYS A 132 16.49 10.80 3.91
N PHE A 133 15.59 11.54 3.26
CA PHE A 133 15.60 11.73 1.82
C PHE A 133 16.78 12.59 1.34
N ASP A 134 17.49 12.08 0.34
CA ASP A 134 18.54 12.80 -0.40
C ASP A 134 18.49 12.39 -1.88
N ALA A 135 17.98 13.30 -2.71
CA ALA A 135 17.83 13.08 -4.15
C ALA A 135 19.16 12.82 -4.87
N SER A 136 20.25 13.45 -4.41
CA SER A 136 21.58 13.30 -5.00
C SER A 136 22.16 11.91 -4.72
N ARG A 137 21.91 11.39 -3.52
CA ARG A 137 22.31 10.04 -3.12
C ARG A 137 21.46 8.99 -3.84
N LEU A 138 20.15 9.20 -3.96
CA LEU A 138 19.23 8.30 -4.65
C LEU A 138 19.72 7.99 -6.07
N LYS A 139 20.05 9.01 -6.86
CA LYS A 139 20.55 8.86 -8.24
C LYS A 139 21.87 8.08 -8.35
N LYS A 140 22.67 8.04 -7.29
CA LYS A 140 23.98 7.35 -7.26
C LYS A 140 23.87 5.89 -6.79
N LEU A 141 22.69 5.44 -6.38
CA LEU A 141 22.52 4.06 -5.91
C LEU A 141 22.75 3.07 -7.06
N ARG A 142 23.44 1.97 -6.72
CA ARG A 142 23.63 0.84 -7.63
C ARG A 142 22.34 0.02 -7.71
N PRO A 143 22.06 -0.62 -8.87
CA PRO A 143 20.97 -1.57 -8.99
C PRO A 143 21.05 -2.67 -7.94
N SER A 144 19.89 -3.15 -7.47
CA SER A 144 19.80 -4.08 -6.34
C SER A 144 19.53 -5.53 -6.76
N PHE A 145 18.99 -5.77 -7.97
CA PHE A 145 18.45 -7.08 -8.36
C PHE A 145 19.03 -7.66 -9.64
N LYS A 146 19.79 -6.87 -10.41
CA LYS A 146 20.53 -7.32 -11.61
C LYS A 146 21.97 -6.82 -11.51
N GLU A 147 22.94 -7.69 -11.82
CA GLU A 147 24.36 -7.31 -11.81
C GLU A 147 24.69 -6.26 -12.88
N ASN A 148 24.12 -6.40 -14.07
CA ASN A 148 24.30 -5.48 -15.20
C ASN A 148 22.94 -5.04 -15.75
N GLY A 149 22.82 -3.76 -16.13
CA GLY A 149 21.61 -3.23 -16.76
C GLY A 149 20.38 -3.16 -15.86
N GLY A 150 20.55 -3.26 -14.53
CA GLY A 150 19.45 -3.11 -13.58
C GLY A 150 18.97 -1.66 -13.46
N SER A 151 17.68 -1.49 -13.23
CA SER A 151 17.00 -0.21 -13.11
C SER A 151 16.42 0.02 -11.71
N VAL A 152 16.18 -1.06 -10.95
CA VAL A 152 15.61 -1.01 -9.61
C VAL A 152 16.72 -0.88 -8.58
N THR A 153 16.57 0.10 -7.69
CA THR A 153 17.50 0.40 -6.60
C THR A 153 16.76 0.49 -5.27
N ALA A 154 17.50 0.44 -4.16
CA ALA A 154 16.95 0.71 -2.83
C ALA A 154 16.30 2.11 -2.69
N GLY A 155 16.59 3.07 -3.58
CA GLY A 155 16.01 4.41 -3.53
C GLY A 155 14.74 4.59 -4.36
N ASN A 156 14.49 3.69 -5.32
CA ASN A 156 13.27 3.67 -6.13
C ASN A 156 12.41 2.42 -5.87
N ALA A 157 12.78 1.63 -4.86
CA ALA A 157 11.99 0.56 -4.26
C ALA A 157 11.40 1.04 -2.93
N SER A 158 10.27 0.46 -2.53
CA SER A 158 9.79 0.66 -1.16
C SER A 158 10.74 0.07 -0.13
N SER A 159 10.76 0.68 1.06
CA SER A 159 11.57 0.20 2.17
C SER A 159 10.86 -0.90 2.97
N ILE A 160 11.65 -1.78 3.57
CA ILE A 160 11.19 -2.66 4.64
C ILE A 160 10.72 -1.79 5.80
N SER A 161 9.51 -2.01 6.30
CA SER A 161 8.88 -1.10 7.25
C SER A 161 7.98 -1.83 8.23
N ASP A 162 7.80 -1.22 9.40
CA ASP A 162 6.87 -1.66 10.43
C ASP A 162 5.68 -0.70 10.48
N GLY A 163 4.48 -1.20 10.74
CA GLY A 163 3.30 -0.34 10.90
C GLY A 163 1.98 -1.09 10.90
N ALA A 164 0.93 -0.38 11.30
CA ALA A 164 -0.44 -0.88 11.30
C ALA A 164 -1.41 0.21 10.87
N ALA A 165 -2.51 -0.20 10.22
CA ALA A 165 -3.61 0.68 9.84
C ALA A 165 -4.93 -0.07 9.95
N ALA A 166 -5.98 0.62 10.40
CA ALA A 166 -7.30 0.05 10.58
C ALA A 166 -8.40 1.04 10.20
N LEU A 167 -9.53 0.48 9.77
CA LEU A 167 -10.77 1.19 9.48
C LEU A 167 -11.89 0.54 10.28
N VAL A 168 -12.85 1.35 10.72
CA VAL A 168 -14.11 0.88 11.30
C VAL A 168 -15.17 0.96 10.20
N LEU A 169 -15.72 -0.19 9.82
CA LEU A 169 -16.81 -0.31 8.87
C LEU A 169 -18.11 -0.53 9.65
N VAL A 170 -19.18 0.09 9.16
CA VAL A 170 -20.50 0.03 9.80
C VAL A 170 -21.58 -0.06 8.72
N SER A 171 -22.63 -0.85 8.97
CA SER A 171 -23.80 -0.92 8.10
C SER A 171 -24.50 0.44 8.04
N GLY A 172 -25.13 0.77 6.91
CA GLY A 172 -25.86 2.04 6.78
C GLY A 172 -26.96 2.19 7.83
N ALA A 173 -27.66 1.09 8.14
CA ALA A 173 -28.70 1.05 9.17
C ALA A 173 -28.12 1.31 10.58
N MET A 174 -27.00 0.67 10.92
CA MET A 174 -26.35 0.87 12.22
C MET A 174 -25.74 2.28 12.34
N ALA A 175 -25.15 2.80 11.27
CA ALA A 175 -24.63 4.17 11.25
C ALA A 175 -25.73 5.20 11.52
N HIS A 176 -26.92 5.00 10.92
CA HIS A 176 -28.09 5.83 11.19
C HIS A 176 -28.59 5.65 12.63
N LYS A 177 -28.79 4.40 13.08
CA LYS A 177 -29.26 4.07 14.44
C LYS A 177 -28.38 4.69 15.53
N LEU A 178 -27.07 4.72 15.33
CA LEU A 178 -26.09 5.25 16.27
C LEU A 178 -25.75 6.73 16.05
N GLY A 179 -26.32 7.38 15.03
CA GLY A 179 -26.02 8.80 14.72
C GLY A 179 -24.57 9.07 14.34
N LEU A 180 -23.89 8.09 13.70
CA LEU A 180 -22.47 8.20 13.37
C LEU A 180 -22.23 9.16 12.20
N LYS A 181 -21.14 9.93 12.29
CA LYS A 181 -20.61 10.71 11.17
C LYS A 181 -19.77 9.80 10.28
N VAL A 182 -20.35 9.35 9.17
CA VAL A 182 -19.66 8.48 8.21
C VAL A 182 -18.64 9.29 7.41
N VAL A 183 -17.40 8.83 7.34
CA VAL A 183 -16.30 9.51 6.60
C VAL A 183 -16.40 9.24 5.10
N ALA A 184 -16.67 7.99 4.71
CA ALA A 184 -16.74 7.57 3.33
C ALA A 184 -17.62 6.33 3.18
N LYS A 185 -18.01 6.03 1.94
CA LYS A 185 -18.68 4.79 1.55
C LYS A 185 -17.76 3.95 0.67
N ILE A 186 -17.75 2.65 0.88
CA ILE A 186 -17.19 1.71 -0.09
C ILE A 186 -18.21 1.58 -1.22
N ARG A 187 -17.78 1.88 -2.45
CA ARG A 187 -18.66 1.88 -3.63
C ARG A 187 -18.52 0.63 -4.46
N GLY A 188 -17.34 0.04 -4.49
CA GLY A 188 -17.04 -1.19 -5.20
C GLY A 188 -15.65 -1.67 -4.86
N TYR A 189 -15.40 -2.95 -5.10
CA TYR A 189 -14.11 -3.57 -4.87
C TYR A 189 -13.92 -4.75 -5.80
N ALA A 190 -12.68 -5.12 -6.06
CA ALA A 190 -12.37 -6.26 -6.90
C ALA A 190 -10.98 -6.83 -6.59
N ASP A 191 -10.86 -8.14 -6.81
CA ASP A 191 -9.57 -8.81 -6.97
C ASP A 191 -9.38 -9.20 -8.45
N ALA A 192 -8.13 -9.19 -8.87
CA ALA A 192 -7.67 -9.75 -10.13
C ALA A 192 -6.32 -10.44 -9.92
N ALA A 193 -6.00 -11.37 -10.81
CA ALA A 193 -4.71 -12.04 -10.82
C ALA A 193 -4.28 -12.36 -12.25
N GLN A 194 -2.98 -12.50 -12.42
CA GLN A 194 -2.33 -12.97 -13.64
C GLN A 194 -1.08 -13.77 -13.26
N ALA A 195 -0.20 -14.06 -14.21
CA ALA A 195 1.02 -14.82 -13.93
C ALA A 195 1.88 -14.18 -12.82
N PRO A 196 2.50 -14.98 -11.93
CA PRO A 196 3.13 -14.51 -10.70
C PRO A 196 4.17 -13.41 -10.86
N GLU A 197 5.05 -13.55 -11.86
CA GLU A 197 6.10 -12.58 -12.18
C GLU A 197 5.54 -11.25 -12.68
N TRP A 198 4.28 -11.22 -13.12
CA TRP A 198 3.56 -10.03 -13.57
C TRP A 198 2.68 -9.40 -12.49
N PHE A 199 2.85 -9.76 -11.20
CA PHE A 199 2.07 -9.12 -10.13
C PHE A 199 2.15 -7.58 -10.16
N THR A 200 3.25 -7.03 -10.65
CA THR A 200 3.51 -5.60 -10.82
C THR A 200 2.44 -4.87 -11.64
N THR A 201 1.76 -5.53 -12.58
CA THR A 201 0.69 -4.93 -13.40
C THR A 201 -0.69 -5.54 -13.17
N ALA A 202 -0.84 -6.41 -12.17
CA ALA A 202 -2.15 -6.88 -11.75
C ALA A 202 -3.12 -5.74 -11.33
N PRO A 203 -2.67 -4.59 -10.78
CA PRO A 203 -3.56 -3.45 -10.53
C PRO A 203 -4.26 -2.91 -11.78
N ALA A 204 -3.63 -3.01 -12.96
CA ALA A 204 -4.25 -2.64 -14.23
C ALA A 204 -5.47 -3.51 -14.59
N LEU A 205 -5.63 -4.68 -13.94
CA LEU A 205 -6.81 -5.53 -14.06
C LEU A 205 -7.82 -5.27 -12.93
N SER A 206 -7.35 -5.12 -11.69
CA SER A 206 -8.24 -4.98 -10.53
C SER A 206 -8.89 -3.58 -10.45
N ILE A 207 -8.18 -2.52 -10.87
CA ILE A 207 -8.71 -1.14 -10.82
C ILE A 207 -9.94 -0.97 -11.73
N PRO A 208 -9.89 -1.28 -13.06
CA PRO A 208 -11.06 -1.15 -13.91
C PRO A 208 -12.24 -2.01 -13.43
N LYS A 209 -11.94 -3.21 -12.91
CA LYS A 209 -12.96 -4.10 -12.36
C LYS A 209 -13.63 -3.52 -11.10
N ALA A 210 -12.86 -2.92 -10.19
CA ALA A 210 -13.41 -2.27 -9.00
C ALA A 210 -14.24 -1.02 -9.35
N ILE A 211 -13.78 -0.23 -10.32
CA ILE A 211 -14.51 0.93 -10.86
C ILE A 211 -15.84 0.48 -11.48
N SER A 212 -15.82 -0.54 -12.32
CA SER A 212 -17.04 -1.10 -12.92
C SER A 212 -18.01 -1.63 -11.85
N ASN A 213 -17.51 -2.39 -10.87
CA ASN A 213 -18.32 -2.89 -9.74
C ASN A 213 -18.94 -1.76 -8.90
N SER A 214 -18.38 -0.54 -8.97
CA SER A 214 -18.89 0.63 -8.26
C SER A 214 -19.97 1.43 -9.00
N GLY A 215 -20.26 1.03 -10.25
CA GLY A 215 -21.17 1.74 -11.16
C GLY A 215 -20.61 3.09 -11.63
N LEU A 216 -19.28 3.25 -11.63
CA LEU A 216 -18.58 4.46 -12.06
C LEU A 216 -17.76 4.19 -13.33
N GLU A 217 -17.27 5.25 -13.94
CA GLU A 217 -16.27 5.23 -15.00
C GLU A 217 -14.93 5.80 -14.48
N ALA A 218 -13.83 5.49 -15.17
CA ALA A 218 -12.50 6.02 -14.81
C ALA A 218 -12.45 7.56 -14.82
N SER A 219 -13.26 8.19 -15.66
CA SER A 219 -13.43 9.65 -15.75
C SER A 219 -14.02 10.27 -14.47
N ASN A 220 -14.73 9.49 -13.64
CA ASN A 220 -15.29 9.96 -12.38
C ASN A 220 -14.29 9.96 -11.23
N ILE A 221 -13.12 9.33 -11.38
CA ILE A 221 -12.16 9.20 -10.29
C ILE A 221 -11.30 10.46 -10.18
N ASP A 222 -11.28 11.02 -8.97
CA ASP A 222 -10.52 12.23 -8.66
C ASP A 222 -9.07 11.91 -8.31
N TYR A 223 -8.85 10.85 -7.51
CA TYR A 223 -7.53 10.45 -7.03
C TYR A 223 -7.34 8.94 -6.98
N TYR A 224 -6.11 8.52 -7.20
CA TYR A 224 -5.67 7.13 -7.17
C TYR A 224 -4.56 6.96 -6.13
N GLU A 225 -4.66 5.94 -5.30
CA GLU A 225 -3.57 5.44 -4.47
C GLU A 225 -3.15 4.06 -4.98
N ILE A 226 -2.12 3.99 -5.81
CA ILE A 226 -1.53 2.72 -6.27
C ILE A 226 -0.27 2.47 -5.46
N ASN A 227 -0.26 1.38 -4.69
CA ASN A 227 0.87 1.06 -3.82
C ASN A 227 2.17 0.92 -4.60
N GLU A 228 3.17 1.70 -4.19
CA GLU A 228 4.48 1.77 -4.83
C GLU A 228 5.40 0.69 -4.27
N ALA A 229 5.10 -0.60 -4.50
CA ALA A 229 6.03 -1.68 -4.12
C ALA A 229 7.43 -1.40 -4.69
N PHE A 230 7.45 -0.89 -5.93
CA PHE A 230 8.57 -0.26 -6.61
C PHE A 230 8.05 0.92 -7.45
N SER A 231 8.87 1.93 -7.75
CA SER A 231 8.49 3.05 -8.65
C SER A 231 7.96 2.56 -10.00
N VAL A 232 8.57 1.51 -10.56
CA VAL A 232 8.14 0.89 -11.82
C VAL A 232 6.71 0.36 -11.77
N VAL A 233 6.22 -0.10 -10.61
CA VAL A 233 4.85 -0.58 -10.44
C VAL A 233 3.87 0.57 -10.63
N ALA A 234 4.12 1.71 -9.99
CA ALA A 234 3.26 2.89 -10.15
C ALA A 234 3.29 3.40 -11.59
N LEU A 235 4.48 3.55 -12.18
CA LEU A 235 4.66 4.03 -13.55
C LEU A 235 3.98 3.12 -14.59
N ALA A 236 4.15 1.80 -14.48
CA ALA A 236 3.56 0.84 -15.42
C ALA A 236 2.02 0.89 -15.38
N ASN A 237 1.43 0.85 -14.18
CA ASN A 237 -0.03 0.91 -14.04
C ASN A 237 -0.58 2.29 -14.43
N GLN A 238 0.14 3.38 -14.15
CA GLN A 238 -0.23 4.72 -14.60
C GLN A 238 -0.34 4.79 -16.13
N ARG A 239 0.66 4.25 -16.85
CA ARG A 239 0.66 4.20 -18.33
C ARG A 239 -0.46 3.30 -18.87
N LEU A 240 -0.60 2.09 -18.32
CA LEU A 240 -1.61 1.11 -18.76
C LEU A 240 -3.04 1.61 -18.58
N LEU A 241 -3.30 2.38 -17.52
CA LEU A 241 -4.62 2.90 -17.18
C LEU A 241 -4.83 4.35 -17.65
N ASN A 242 -3.84 4.94 -18.32
CA ASN A 242 -3.86 6.34 -18.77
C ASN A 242 -4.25 7.33 -17.64
N ILE A 243 -3.64 7.15 -16.46
CA ILE A 243 -3.91 7.98 -15.28
C ILE A 243 -3.10 9.28 -15.37
N ASP A 244 -3.75 10.40 -15.12
CA ASP A 244 -3.08 11.70 -14.92
C ASP A 244 -2.10 11.61 -13.74
N PRO A 245 -0.78 11.87 -13.95
CA PRO A 245 0.22 11.81 -12.89
C PRO A 245 -0.09 12.69 -11.67
N ALA A 246 -0.87 13.77 -11.84
CA ALA A 246 -1.27 14.65 -10.75
C ALA A 246 -2.35 14.04 -9.82
N LYS A 247 -3.07 13.02 -10.32
CA LYS A 247 -4.11 12.30 -9.57
C LYS A 247 -3.58 11.06 -8.84
N LEU A 248 -2.39 10.60 -9.15
CA LEU A 248 -1.78 9.41 -8.55
C LEU A 248 -0.94 9.78 -7.32
N ASN A 249 -1.14 9.11 -6.18
CA ASN A 249 -0.32 9.20 -4.96
C ASN A 249 0.02 10.65 -4.57
N ALA A 250 -1.02 11.46 -4.37
CA ALA A 250 -0.88 12.92 -4.24
C ALA A 250 -0.10 13.35 -2.98
N HIS A 251 -0.05 12.50 -1.95
CA HIS A 251 0.72 12.71 -0.72
C HIS A 251 1.99 11.85 -0.66
N GLY A 252 2.47 11.34 -1.80
CA GLY A 252 3.54 10.34 -1.85
C GLY A 252 2.98 8.93 -1.61
N GLY A 253 3.80 7.91 -1.84
CA GLY A 253 3.40 6.53 -1.68
C GLY A 253 4.46 5.69 -0.98
N ALA A 254 4.40 4.37 -1.15
CA ALA A 254 5.21 3.43 -0.37
C ALA A 254 6.73 3.53 -0.62
N VAL A 255 7.19 4.13 -1.73
CA VAL A 255 8.61 4.42 -1.93
C VAL A 255 9.11 5.43 -0.91
N SER A 256 8.29 6.44 -0.56
CA SER A 256 8.66 7.48 0.40
C SER A 256 8.17 7.23 1.82
N LEU A 257 7.02 6.57 1.98
CA LEU A 257 6.33 6.34 3.25
C LEU A 257 6.60 4.94 3.85
N GLY A 258 7.18 4.03 3.08
CA GLY A 258 7.46 2.66 3.51
C GLY A 258 6.35 1.64 3.17
N HIS A 259 6.69 0.37 3.24
CA HIS A 259 5.82 -0.74 2.82
C HIS A 259 5.74 -1.88 3.84
N PRO A 260 5.07 -1.68 4.99
CA PRO A 260 4.71 -2.80 5.87
C PRO A 260 3.70 -3.68 5.14
N LEU A 261 4.11 -4.88 4.70
CA LEU A 261 3.39 -5.68 3.69
C LEU A 261 1.90 -5.90 4.06
N GLY A 262 1.62 -6.52 5.19
CA GLY A 262 0.28 -6.83 5.68
C GLY A 262 -0.57 -5.59 6.00
N CYS A 263 0.05 -4.44 6.26
CA CYS A 263 -0.62 -3.18 6.58
C CYS A 263 -0.94 -2.34 5.35
N SER A 264 -0.08 -2.36 4.32
CA SER A 264 -0.03 -1.32 3.29
C SER A 264 -1.33 -1.14 2.52
N GLY A 265 -2.08 -2.21 2.28
CA GLY A 265 -3.38 -2.12 1.63
C GLY A 265 -4.46 -1.40 2.45
N ALA A 266 -4.37 -1.37 3.78
CA ALA A 266 -5.23 -0.54 4.63
C ALA A 266 -4.67 0.88 4.75
N ARG A 267 -3.35 1.01 4.86
CA ARG A 267 -2.67 2.32 4.94
C ARG A 267 -2.94 3.20 3.71
N ILE A 268 -2.86 2.67 2.47
CA ILE A 268 -3.25 3.46 1.27
C ILE A 268 -4.72 3.89 1.27
N LEU A 269 -5.63 3.10 1.85
CA LEU A 269 -7.05 3.48 1.94
C LEU A 269 -7.23 4.65 2.90
N VAL A 270 -6.53 4.61 4.04
CA VAL A 270 -6.50 5.73 4.97
C VAL A 270 -5.90 6.94 4.28
N THR A 271 -4.70 6.88 3.70
CA THR A 271 -4.09 8.02 3.01
C THR A 271 -4.97 8.60 1.90
N LEU A 272 -5.65 7.76 1.09
CA LEU A 272 -6.60 8.20 0.06
C LEU A 272 -7.74 9.04 0.64
N LEU A 273 -8.31 8.65 1.78
CA LEU A 273 -9.34 9.43 2.46
C LEU A 273 -8.81 10.82 2.85
N GLY A 274 -7.54 10.92 3.27
CA GLY A 274 -6.87 12.17 3.59
C GLY A 274 -6.70 13.07 2.38
N VAL A 275 -6.26 12.48 1.25
CA VAL A 275 -6.15 13.15 -0.05
C VAL A 275 -7.51 13.70 -0.48
N LEU A 276 -8.56 12.87 -0.51
CA LEU A 276 -9.90 13.30 -0.93
C LEU A 276 -10.41 14.46 -0.06
N ARG A 277 -10.22 14.39 1.26
CA ARG A 277 -10.63 15.46 2.19
C ARG A 277 -9.94 16.78 1.91
N GLN A 278 -8.61 16.77 1.75
CA GLN A 278 -7.83 18.00 1.59
C GLN A 278 -7.93 18.59 0.19
N LYS A 279 -8.03 17.73 -0.82
CA LYS A 279 -8.14 18.12 -2.22
C LYS A 279 -9.58 18.31 -2.69
N LYS A 280 -10.55 18.14 -1.79
CA LYS A 280 -12.00 18.24 -2.07
C LYS A 280 -12.45 17.29 -3.19
N GLY A 281 -11.79 16.12 -3.26
CA GLY A 281 -12.20 15.03 -4.14
C GLY A 281 -13.40 14.29 -3.57
N LYS A 282 -14.15 13.63 -4.45
CA LYS A 282 -15.32 12.83 -4.12
C LYS A 282 -15.06 11.34 -4.27
N PHE A 283 -14.52 10.90 -5.40
CA PHE A 283 -14.29 9.48 -5.68
C PHE A 283 -12.81 9.18 -5.76
N GLY A 284 -12.38 8.13 -5.06
CA GLY A 284 -11.00 7.66 -5.10
C GLY A 284 -10.91 6.16 -5.26
N VAL A 285 -9.80 5.70 -5.83
CA VAL A 285 -9.48 4.27 -5.94
C VAL A 285 -8.15 3.99 -5.25
N ALA A 286 -8.12 3.00 -4.36
CA ALA A 286 -6.89 2.46 -3.83
C ALA A 286 -6.64 1.06 -4.41
N ALA A 287 -5.40 0.75 -4.76
CA ALA A 287 -5.00 -0.54 -5.30
C ALA A 287 -3.63 -0.98 -4.76
N VAL A 288 -3.52 -2.28 -4.49
CA VAL A 288 -2.26 -2.90 -4.05
C VAL A 288 -2.06 -4.20 -4.81
N CYS A 289 -0.88 -4.35 -5.42
CA CYS A 289 -0.43 -5.63 -5.95
C CYS A 289 0.09 -6.52 -4.82
N ASN A 290 0.10 -7.83 -5.02
CA ASN A 290 0.65 -8.79 -4.07
C ASN A 290 1.46 -9.87 -4.78
N GLY A 291 2.55 -10.31 -4.16
CA GLY A 291 3.36 -11.43 -4.65
C GLY A 291 2.50 -12.66 -4.96
N GLY A 292 2.91 -13.42 -5.97
CA GLY A 292 2.11 -14.53 -6.52
C GLY A 292 1.13 -14.14 -7.63
N GLY A 293 1.14 -12.88 -8.09
CA GLY A 293 0.44 -12.46 -9.32
C GLY A 293 -0.89 -11.71 -9.11
N GLY A 294 -1.25 -11.40 -7.87
CA GLY A 294 -2.55 -10.81 -7.54
C GLY A 294 -2.54 -9.29 -7.38
N ALA A 295 -3.73 -8.70 -7.39
CA ALA A 295 -3.99 -7.37 -6.87
C ALA A 295 -5.42 -7.25 -6.34
N SER A 296 -5.58 -6.38 -5.34
CA SER A 296 -6.88 -5.94 -4.82
C SER A 296 -7.08 -4.44 -5.10
N SER A 297 -8.32 -4.03 -5.32
CA SER A 297 -8.68 -2.61 -5.46
C SER A 297 -10.02 -2.31 -4.81
N VAL A 298 -10.13 -1.12 -4.22
CA VAL A 298 -11.34 -0.62 -3.55
C VAL A 298 -11.61 0.81 -4.00
N VAL A 299 -12.85 1.07 -4.38
CA VAL A 299 -13.37 2.39 -4.71
C VAL A 299 -14.11 2.96 -3.51
N ILE A 300 -13.80 4.19 -3.15
CA ILE A 300 -14.43 4.90 -2.04
C ILE A 300 -15.04 6.23 -2.52
N GLU A 301 -16.17 6.59 -1.91
CA GLU A 301 -16.82 7.90 -2.05
C GLU A 301 -16.70 8.65 -0.72
N LEU A 302 -16.07 9.82 -0.74
CA LEU A 302 -15.99 10.69 0.43
C LEU A 302 -17.37 11.27 0.75
N MET A 303 -17.78 11.16 2.01
CA MET A 303 -19.05 11.73 2.46
C MET A 303 -18.90 13.21 2.79
N PRO A 304 -19.92 14.05 2.53
CA PRO A 304 -19.93 15.44 2.97
C PRO A 304 -19.81 15.52 4.50
N VAL A 305 -19.09 16.54 4.99
CA VAL A 305 -18.88 16.80 6.44
C VAL A 305 -20.20 16.93 7.24
N SER A 306 -21.31 17.25 6.56
CA SER A 306 -22.65 17.40 7.14
C SER A 306 -23.55 16.16 7.03
N TRP A 307 -23.04 15.01 6.56
CA TRP A 307 -23.85 13.79 6.47
C TRP A 307 -24.11 13.20 7.87
N VAL A 308 -25.11 13.76 8.55
CA VAL A 308 -26.01 12.98 9.41
C VAL A 308 -27.03 12.41 8.44
N ALA A 309 -27.19 11.09 8.40
CA ALA A 309 -28.12 10.41 7.51
C ALA A 309 -29.50 11.09 7.59
N ARG A 310 -29.83 11.94 6.61
CA ARG A 310 -31.17 12.51 6.47
C ARG A 310 -32.06 11.36 6.05
N SER A 311 -33.14 11.14 6.79
CA SER A 311 -34.11 10.07 6.57
C SER A 311 -34.53 10.05 5.10
N MET A 312 -34.18 9.00 4.38
CA MET A 312 -34.97 8.53 3.25
C MET A 312 -35.77 7.35 3.79
N LEU A 313 -36.98 7.68 4.26
CA LEU A 313 -38.12 6.77 4.23
C LEU A 313 -38.58 6.62 2.78
#